data_AF-A0A544T0F1-F1
#
_entry.id   AF-A0A544T0F1-F1
#
_cell.length_a   1.000
_cell.length_b   1.000
_cell.length_c   1.000
_cell.angle_alpha   90.00
_cell.angle_beta   90.00
_cell.angle_gamma   90.00
#
_symmetry.space_group_name_H-M   'P 1'
#
loop_
_entity.id
_entity.type
_entity.pdbx_description
1 polymer ?
#
loop_
_entity_poly.entity_id
_entity_poly.type
_entity_poly.pdbx_seq_one_letter_code
_entity_poly.pdbx_strand_id
1 'polypeptide(L)' 'MEHLVIAGIQSEVCVDTTCRRAFSKEYKVTLVSDAHSTWDSKEFLAQQIISLHNDVLRWFADV' A
#
# COMPACT_ATOMS: atom_id res chain seq x y z
N MET A 1 -13.99 -14.81 -2.02
CA MET A 1 -13.79 -13.57 -1.25
C MET A 1 -13.41 -12.51 -2.27
N GLU A 2 -14.23 -11.47 -2.45
CA GLU A 2 -14.11 -10.53 -3.59
C GLU A 2 -13.49 -9.18 -3.20
N HIS A 3 -13.34 -8.91 -1.90
CA HIS A 3 -12.80 -7.67 -1.35
C HIS A 3 -11.70 -7.96 -0.33
N LEU A 4 -10.53 -7.35 -0.53
CA LEU A 4 -9.39 -7.39 0.36
C LEU A 4 -9.21 -6.03 1.05
N VAL A 5 -9.05 -6.06 2.37
CA VAL A 5 -8.61 -4.90 3.16
C VAL A 5 -7.17 -5.14 3.57
N ILE A 6 -6.26 -4.27 3.14
CA ILE A 6 -4.81 -4.45 3.26
C ILE A 6 -4.26 -3.46 4.29
N ALA A 7 -3.42 -3.99 5.16
CA ALA A 7 -2.63 -3.30 6.18
C ALA A 7 -1.31 -4.07 6.35
N GLY A 8 -0.26 -3.42 6.88
CA GLY A 8 1.01 -4.10 7.20
C GLY A 8 2.27 -3.36 6.77
N ILE A 9 3.38 -4.08 6.66
CA ILE A 9 4.70 -3.54 6.31
C ILE A 9 5.43 -4.49 5.35
N GLN A 10 6.33 -4.03 4.48
CA GLN A 10 6.69 -2.62 4.23
C GLN A 10 5.80 -1.98 3.17
N SER A 11 5.57 -0.68 3.31
CA SER A 11 4.73 0.15 2.43
C SER A 11 5.12 0.01 0.96
N GLU A 12 6.39 0.19 0.66
CA GLU A 12 6.98 0.19 -0.68
C GLU A 12 7.37 -1.20 -1.21
N VAL A 13 7.19 -2.24 -0.39
CA VAL A 13 7.55 -3.62 -0.76
C VAL A 13 6.33 -4.51 -0.76
N CYS A 14 6.05 -5.18 0.37
CA CYS A 14 4.99 -6.18 0.46
C CYS A 14 3.61 -5.55 0.26
N VAL A 15 3.38 -4.36 0.82
CA VAL A 15 2.07 -3.68 0.75
C VAL A 15 1.79 -3.21 -0.68
N ASP A 16 2.69 -2.44 -1.30
CA ASP A 16 2.56 -2.01 -2.71
C ASP A 16 2.36 -3.21 -3.65
N THR A 17 3.27 -4.19 -3.58
CA THR A 17 3.24 -5.35 -4.48
C THR A 17 1.94 -6.13 -4.32
N THR A 18 1.46 -6.31 -3.09
CA THR A 18 0.21 -7.04 -2.83
C THR A 18 -1.00 -6.27 -3.34
N CYS A 19 -1.06 -4.95 -3.14
CA CYS A 19 -2.16 -4.12 -3.66
C CYS A 19 -2.25 -4.23 -5.19
N ARG A 20 -1.13 -4.06 -5.90
CA ARG A 20 -1.09 -4.18 -7.37
C ARG A 20 -1.45 -5.58 -7.84
N ARG A 21 -0.99 -6.61 -7.13
CA ARG A 21 -1.27 -8.01 -7.50
C ARG A 21 -2.73 -8.38 -7.25
N ALA A 22 -3.32 -7.90 -6.16
CA ALA A 22 -4.73 -8.06 -5.85
C ALA A 22 -5.61 -7.39 -6.91
N PHE A 23 -5.32 -6.14 -7.25
CA PHE A 23 -6.00 -5.43 -8.33
C PHE A 23 -5.90 -6.18 -9.67
N SER A 24 -4.70 -6.66 -10.03
CA SER A 24 -4.48 -7.44 -11.26
C SER A 24 -5.18 -8.80 -11.27
N LYS A 25 -5.64 -9.28 -10.10
CA LYS A 25 -6.44 -10.49 -9.94
C LYS A 25 -7.93 -10.18 -9.78
N GLU A 26 -8.33 -8.95 -10.07
CA GLU A 26 -9.72 -8.47 -10.07
C GLU A 26 -10.39 -8.46 -8.68
N TYR A 27 -9.59 -8.47 -7.59
CA TYR A 27 -10.13 -8.20 -6.26
C TYR A 27 -10.46 -6.72 -6.14
N LYS A 28 -11.57 -6.38 -5.46
CA LYS A 28 -11.74 -5.06 -4.87
C LYS A 28 -10.70 -4.91 -3.76
N VAL A 29 -10.00 -3.77 -3.69
CA VAL A 29 -8.94 -3.54 -2.70
C VAL A 29 -9.23 -2.25 -1.94
N THR A 30 -9.12 -2.31 -0.62
CA THR A 30 -9.01 -1.14 0.25
C THR A 30 -7.65 -1.21 0.96
N LEU A 31 -6.84 -0.16 0.87
CA LEU A 31 -5.65 0.01 1.69
C LEU A 31 -6.01 0.89 2.87
N VAL A 32 -5.71 0.44 4.09
CA VAL A 32 -5.94 1.25 5.28
C VAL A 32 -4.77 2.23 5.43
N SER A 33 -4.98 3.48 5.02
CA SER A 33 -3.92 4.51 4.84
C SER A 33 -3.10 4.84 6.08
N ASP A 34 -3.61 4.56 7.27
CA ASP A 34 -2.94 4.75 8.57
C ASP A 34 -2.51 3.43 9.24
N ALA A 35 -2.72 2.28 8.59
CA ALA A 35 -2.37 0.95 9.11
C ALA A 35 -1.34 0.21 8.22
N HIS A 36 -0.57 0.96 7.44
CA HIS A 36 0.68 0.45 6.85
C HIS A 36 1.87 1.33 7.24
N SER A 37 3.07 0.75 7.22
CA SER A 37 4.28 1.44 7.67
C SER A 37 5.54 0.93 6.97
N THR A 38 6.68 1.55 7.25
CA THR A 38 8.00 1.16 6.76
C THR A 38 9.09 1.81 7.62
N TRP A 39 10.35 1.70 7.20
CA TRP A 39 11.51 2.29 7.84
C TRP A 39 12.04 3.48 7.05
N ASP A 40 12.83 4.33 7.71
CA ASP A 40 13.63 5.33 7.00
C ASP A 40 14.60 4.61 6.04
N SER A 41 14.78 5.20 4.87
CA SER A 41 15.82 4.82 3.91
C SER A 41 16.98 5.81 3.98
N LYS A 42 17.99 5.60 3.15
CA LYS A 42 19.11 6.54 3.03
C LYS A 42 18.67 7.92 2.52
N GLU A 43 17.59 7.99 1.74
CA GLU A 43 17.18 9.19 1.01
C GLU A 43 15.84 9.77 1.48
N PHE A 44 14.98 8.94 2.09
CA PHE A 44 13.61 9.30 2.47
C PHE A 44 13.29 8.84 3.88
N LEU A 45 12.57 9.69 4.62
CA LEU A 45 11.94 9.32 5.88
C LEU A 45 10.76 8.37 5.64
N ALA A 46 10.47 7.49 6.61
CA ALA A 46 9.37 6.53 6.55
C ALA A 46 8.03 7.22 6.21
N GLN A 47 7.77 8.40 6.78
CA GLN A 47 6.55 9.16 6.49
C GLN A 47 6.47 9.66 5.03
N GLN A 48 7.60 10.01 4.41
CA GLN A 48 7.61 10.38 2.99
C GLN A 48 7.27 9.16 2.13
N ILE A 49 7.81 7.99 2.48
CA ILE A 49 7.52 6.74 1.78
C ILE A 49 6.05 6.33 1.95
N ILE A 50 5.50 6.40 3.17
CA ILE A 50 4.10 6.11 3.47
C ILE A 50 3.18 7.06 2.70
N SER A 51 3.42 8.38 2.76
CA SER A 51 2.62 9.38 2.05
C SER A 51 2.63 9.15 0.54
N LEU A 52 3.81 8.85 -0.03
CA LEU A 52 3.93 8.55 -1.46
C LEU A 52 3.11 7.31 -1.85
N HIS A 53 3.15 6.24 -1.05
CA HIS A 53 2.41 5.02 -1.36
C HIS A 53 0.90 5.17 -1.17
N ASN A 54 0.45 5.99 -0.21
CA ASN A 54 -0.95 6.38 -0.13
C ASN A 54 -1.42 7.07 -1.43
N ASP A 55 -0.60 7.93 -2.03
CA ASP A 55 -0.97 8.62 -3.27
C ASP A 55 -0.92 7.69 -4.50
N VAL A 56 0.15 6.91 -4.65
CA VAL A 56 0.36 6.04 -5.82
C VAL A 56 -0.59 4.84 -5.82
N LEU A 57 -0.97 4.31 -4.65
CA LEU A 57 -1.83 3.13 -4.57
C LEU A 57 -3.32 3.42 -4.81
N ARG A 58 -3.75 4.69 -4.87
CA ARG A 58 -5.13 5.08 -5.29
C ARG A 58 -5.52 4.61 -6.69
N TRP A 59 -4.53 4.24 -7.52
CA TRP A 59 -4.76 3.67 -8.85
C TRP A 59 -5.17 2.18 -8.79
N PHE A 60 -4.95 1.51 -7.66
CA PHE A 60 -5.14 0.06 -7.48
C PHE A 60 -6.04 -0.29 -6.30
N ALA A 61 -6.23 0.63 -5.36
CA ALA A 61 -7.01 0.44 -4.13
C ALA A 61 -7.76 1.73 -3.77
N ASP A 62 -8.84 1.57 -3.00
CA ASP A 62 -9.46 2.65 -2.24
C ASP A 62 -8.61 2.91 -0.98
N VAL A 63 -8.13 4.14 -0.78
CA VAL A 63 -7.08 4.50 0.20
C VAL A 63 -7.57 5.58 1.17
#